data_AF-A0A538HC27-F1
#
_entry.id   AF-A0A538HC27-F1
#
_cell.length_a   1.000
_cell.length_b   1.000
_cell.length_c   1.000
_cell.angle_alpha   90.00
_cell.angle_beta   90.00
_cell.angle_gamma   90.00
#
_symmetry.space_group_name_H-M   'P 1'
#
loop_
_entity.id
_entity.type
_entity.pdbx_description
1 polymer ?
#
loop_
_entity_poly.entity_id
_entity_poly.type
_entity_poly.pdbx_seq_one_letter_code
_entity_poly.pdbx_strand_id
1 'polypeptide(L)'
;MTIPHTEVGPARVPRHWLRMVVIWAVLSAVAIPLIVLVLGPHLPPGRMTSEAGSQRDANTLMTALLAPIVVSVLVFFLYSIVAFRERGAAIVDGPPLRGHVPMQTAWVLFTSVIVVALAAWGSYTLIVSSHGAGGGQGPDPVAVPSHRSQDLVVQVIGQQWNWTYRFPAYQDVETDHLELPNHSPIEFHVTSLDVTHSFWAYQLGVKADAVPGVDNVAFVHTRDDGNFNIRCAELCGLWHGHMFQTGNVVTPVAFKSWISSEQKAEAPNLRYLPPFGRTYFPAPFRRAG
;
A
#
# COMPACT_ATOMS: atom_id res chain seq x y z
N MET A 1 70.32 -34.79 21.65
CA MET A 1 70.00 -33.42 21.15
C MET A 1 68.49 -33.36 20.99
N THR A 2 67.80 -32.91 22.03
CA THR A 2 66.33 -32.81 22.10
C THR A 2 65.92 -31.44 21.56
N ILE A 3 65.15 -31.41 20.48
CA ILE A 3 64.57 -30.18 19.95
C ILE A 3 63.48 -29.74 20.94
N PRO A 4 63.51 -28.50 21.47
CA PRO A 4 62.44 -28.02 22.33
C PRO A 4 61.19 -27.81 21.47
N HIS A 5 60.13 -28.54 21.80
CA HIS A 5 58.79 -28.22 21.30
C HIS A 5 58.30 -26.98 22.03
N THR A 6 58.40 -25.82 21.38
CA THR A 6 57.68 -24.63 21.82
C THR A 6 56.19 -24.89 21.60
N GLU A 7 55.45 -25.15 22.68
CA GLU A 7 53.98 -25.16 22.65
C GLU A 7 53.50 -23.75 22.28
N VAL A 8 53.17 -23.54 21.01
CA VAL A 8 52.45 -22.36 20.58
C VAL A 8 51.02 -22.52 21.11
N GLY A 9 50.69 -21.75 22.16
CA GLY A 9 49.34 -21.73 22.72
C GLY A 9 48.28 -21.47 21.62
N PRO A 10 47.04 -21.98 21.77
CA PRO A 10 46.06 -21.95 20.70
C PRO A 10 45.83 -20.52 20.22
N ALA A 11 46.05 -20.28 18.93
CA ALA A 11 45.78 -19.00 18.31
C ALA A 11 44.31 -18.61 18.59
N ARG A 12 44.08 -17.40 19.13
CA ARG A 12 42.72 -16.93 19.44
C ARG A 12 41.93 -16.86 18.14
N VAL A 13 41.01 -17.80 17.96
CA VAL A 13 40.09 -17.79 16.82
C VAL A 13 39.22 -16.53 16.90
N PRO A 14 39.12 -15.73 15.83
CA PRO A 14 38.27 -14.56 15.82
C PRO A 14 36.83 -14.94 16.14
N ARG A 15 36.15 -14.17 16.98
CA ARG A 15 34.71 -14.36 17.27
C ARG A 15 33.90 -13.81 16.08
N HIS A 16 33.88 -14.54 14.96
CA HIS A 16 33.22 -14.12 13.72
C HIS A 16 31.76 -13.73 13.96
N TRP A 17 31.01 -14.55 14.71
CA TRP A 17 29.61 -14.27 15.05
C TRP A 17 29.45 -12.91 15.76
N LEU A 18 30.33 -12.58 16.71
CA LEU A 18 30.22 -11.35 17.50
C LEU A 18 30.49 -10.13 16.61
N ARG A 19 31.47 -10.24 15.71
CA ARG A 19 31.76 -9.18 14.72
C ARG A 19 30.55 -8.93 13.82
N MET A 20 29.94 -9.99 13.31
CA MET A 20 28.75 -9.90 12.46
C MET A 20 27.57 -9.26 13.20
N VAL A 21 27.31 -9.68 14.44
CA VAL A 21 26.25 -9.09 15.29
C VAL A 21 26.51 -7.62 15.59
N VAL A 22 27.75 -7.24 15.91
CA VAL A 22 28.10 -5.83 16.18
C VAL A 22 27.92 -4.97 14.92
N ILE A 23 28.43 -5.43 13.76
CA ILE A 23 28.27 -4.71 12.48
C ILE A 23 26.78 -4.56 12.16
N TRP A 24 26.01 -5.65 12.24
CA TRP A 24 24.57 -5.63 12.03
C TRP A 24 23.85 -4.64 12.94
N ALA A 25 24.15 -4.66 14.25
CA ALA A 25 23.51 -3.78 15.22
C ALA A 25 23.79 -2.31 14.93
N VAL A 26 25.06 -1.96 14.63
CA VAL A 26 25.46 -0.60 14.29
C VAL A 26 24.77 -0.13 13.00
N LEU A 27 24.83 -0.93 11.94
CA LEU A 27 24.20 -0.57 10.66
C LEU A 27 22.68 -0.45 10.79
N SER A 28 22.04 -1.33 11.57
CA SER A 28 20.60 -1.25 11.82
C SER A 28 20.22 -0.02 12.63
N ALA A 29 21.01 0.33 13.67
CA ALA A 29 20.80 1.52 14.49
C ALA A 29 20.94 2.82 13.70
N VAL A 30 21.72 2.82 12.60
CA VAL A 30 21.82 3.96 11.67
C VAL A 30 20.72 3.92 10.61
N ALA A 31 20.39 2.75 10.06
CA ALA A 31 19.42 2.61 8.98
C ALA A 31 18.00 2.97 9.43
N ILE A 32 17.59 2.56 10.64
CA ILE A 32 16.24 2.84 11.16
C ILE A 32 15.91 4.34 11.21
N PRO A 33 16.69 5.22 11.88
CA PRO A 33 16.39 6.65 11.92
C PRO A 33 16.49 7.30 10.54
N LEU A 34 17.40 6.84 9.67
CA LEU A 34 17.47 7.33 8.30
C LEU A 34 16.18 6.99 7.53
N ILE A 35 15.65 5.77 7.70
CA ILE A 35 14.38 5.39 7.09
C ILE A 35 13.24 6.21 7.66
N VAL A 36 13.13 6.35 8.98
CA VAL A 36 11.98 7.03 9.59
C VAL A 36 11.99 8.54 9.30
N LEU A 37 13.16 9.18 9.41
CA LEU A 37 13.27 10.64 9.35
C LEU A 37 13.54 11.18 7.95
N VAL A 38 14.22 10.40 7.10
CA VAL A 38 14.62 10.86 5.75
C VAL A 38 13.77 10.19 4.68
N LEU A 39 13.69 8.85 4.66
CA LEU A 39 12.95 8.14 3.60
C LEU A 39 11.43 8.18 3.81
N GLY A 40 10.97 8.02 5.05
CA GLY A 40 9.56 7.95 5.44
C GLY A 40 8.74 9.13 4.93
N PRO A 41 9.28 10.36 4.97
CA PRO A 41 8.61 11.51 4.39
C PRO A 41 8.31 11.45 2.90
N HIS A 42 9.04 10.62 2.15
CA HIS A 42 8.90 10.46 0.71
C HIS A 42 8.23 9.14 0.32
N LEU A 43 7.90 8.28 1.29
CA LEU A 43 7.18 7.05 1.00
C LEU A 43 5.75 7.33 0.55
N PRO A 44 5.24 6.56 -0.41
CA PRO A 44 3.88 6.74 -0.93
C PRO A 44 2.80 6.32 0.08
N PRO A 45 1.54 6.75 -0.12
CA PRO A 45 1.05 7.60 -1.22
C PRO A 45 1.11 9.12 -0.98
N GLY A 46 1.51 9.55 0.22
CA GLY A 46 1.52 10.96 0.61
C GLY A 46 0.67 11.21 1.87
N ARG A 47 0.16 12.43 2.05
CA ARG A 47 -0.69 12.82 3.20
C ARG A 47 -1.89 13.68 2.82
N MET A 48 -2.29 13.67 1.54
CA MET A 48 -3.42 14.47 1.02
C MET A 48 -4.74 14.13 1.72
N THR A 49 -4.86 12.91 2.25
CA THR A 49 -6.00 12.42 3.00
C THR A 49 -5.55 11.77 4.31
N SER A 50 -6.49 11.57 5.24
CA SER A 50 -6.23 10.85 6.49
C SER A 50 -5.75 9.42 6.24
N GLU A 51 -6.37 8.77 5.26
CA GLU A 51 -6.16 7.40 4.83
C GLU A 51 -4.77 7.25 4.20
N ALA A 52 -4.41 8.16 3.29
CA ALA A 52 -3.10 8.22 2.65
C ALA A 52 -1.99 8.41 3.69
N GLY A 53 -2.20 9.32 4.65
CA GLY A 53 -1.26 9.57 5.73
C GLY A 53 -1.05 8.33 6.61
N SER A 54 -2.14 7.64 6.98
CA SER A 54 -2.07 6.39 7.75
C SER A 54 -1.31 5.28 6.99
N GLN A 55 -1.57 5.13 5.68
CA GLN A 55 -0.85 4.17 4.84
C GLN A 55 0.64 4.50 4.74
N ARG A 56 1.01 5.77 4.57
CA ARG A 56 2.41 6.20 4.56
C ARG A 56 3.10 5.93 5.89
N ASP A 57 2.42 6.17 7.01
CA ASP A 57 2.96 5.94 8.35
C ASP A 57 3.19 4.42 8.57
N ALA A 58 2.24 3.59 8.13
CA ALA A 58 2.39 2.13 8.13
C ALA A 58 3.53 1.65 7.22
N ASN A 59 3.63 2.16 5.98
CA ASN A 59 4.71 1.85 5.05
C ASN A 59 6.08 2.22 5.62
N THR A 60 6.17 3.37 6.30
CA THR A 60 7.39 3.82 6.98
C THR A 60 7.79 2.87 8.10
N LEU A 61 6.84 2.48 8.95
CA LEU A 61 7.10 1.54 10.05
C LEU A 61 7.51 0.16 9.51
N MET A 62 6.81 -0.37 8.52
CA MET A 62 7.13 -1.68 7.93
C MET A 62 8.51 -1.67 7.26
N THR A 63 8.85 -0.59 6.55
CA THR A 63 10.18 -0.43 5.95
C THR A 63 11.27 -0.37 7.01
N ALA A 64 11.03 0.35 8.11
CA ALA A 64 11.98 0.44 9.22
C ALA A 64 12.18 -0.91 9.93
N LEU A 65 11.11 -1.70 10.12
CA LEU A 65 11.18 -3.05 10.70
C LEU A 65 11.85 -4.06 9.77
N LEU A 66 11.72 -3.89 8.45
CA LEU A 66 12.38 -4.73 7.45
C LEU A 66 13.90 -4.48 7.40
N ALA A 67 14.36 -3.26 7.70
CA ALA A 67 15.76 -2.88 7.55
C ALA A 67 16.75 -3.76 8.34
N PRO A 68 16.55 -4.06 9.65
CA PRO A 68 17.41 -4.98 10.38
C PRO A 68 17.50 -6.37 9.74
N ILE A 69 16.41 -6.87 9.16
CA ILE A 69 16.37 -8.17 8.48
C ILE A 69 17.26 -8.13 7.24
N VAL A 70 17.04 -7.14 6.36
CA VAL A 70 17.86 -6.97 5.15
C VAL A 70 19.34 -6.76 5.49
N VAL A 71 19.64 -5.89 6.46
CA VAL A 71 21.01 -5.64 6.93
C VAL A 71 21.63 -6.93 7.48
N SER A 72 20.90 -7.76 8.22
CA SER A 72 21.42 -9.02 8.75
C SER A 72 21.85 -9.97 7.63
N VAL A 73 21.04 -10.10 6.59
CA VAL A 73 21.30 -10.96 5.43
C VAL A 73 22.51 -10.44 4.67
N LEU A 74 22.57 -9.13 4.40
CA LEU A 74 23.69 -8.50 3.70
C LEU A 74 25.00 -8.62 4.49
N VAL A 75 24.98 -8.34 5.79
CA VAL A 75 26.15 -8.51 6.66
C VAL A 75 26.59 -9.97 6.67
N PHE A 76 25.65 -10.92 6.76
CA PHE A 76 25.97 -12.34 6.72
C PHE A 76 26.71 -12.74 5.45
N PHE A 77 26.16 -12.43 4.28
CA PHE A 77 26.77 -12.79 3.00
C PHE A 77 28.08 -12.05 2.73
N LEU A 78 28.11 -10.73 2.91
CA LEU A 78 29.30 -9.93 2.65
C LEU A 78 30.44 -10.31 3.61
N TYR A 79 30.15 -10.48 4.90
CA TYR A 79 31.16 -10.93 5.86
C TYR A 79 31.67 -12.32 5.50
N SER A 80 30.79 -13.24 5.08
CA SER A 80 31.19 -14.60 4.73
C SER A 80 32.13 -14.63 3.52
N ILE A 81 31.82 -13.85 2.47
CA ILE A 81 32.67 -13.71 1.28
C ILE A 81 34.05 -13.12 1.63
N VAL A 82 34.13 -12.22 2.60
CA VAL A 82 35.41 -11.58 2.96
C VAL A 82 36.22 -12.43 3.93
N ALA A 83 35.58 -12.92 5.00
CA ALA A 83 36.25 -13.55 6.13
C ALA A 83 36.51 -15.05 5.94
N PHE A 84 35.70 -15.74 5.13
CA PHE A 84 35.83 -17.18 4.88
C PHE A 84 36.25 -17.51 3.44
N ARG A 85 36.71 -16.51 2.68
CA ARG A 85 37.29 -16.75 1.35
C ARG A 85 38.68 -17.36 1.48
N GLU A 86 38.81 -18.59 1.00
CA GLU A 86 40.10 -19.24 0.81
C GLU A 86 40.90 -18.55 -0.29
N ARG A 87 42.18 -18.30 0.00
CA ARG A 87 43.12 -17.60 -0.91
C ARG A 87 44.31 -18.48 -1.32
N GLY A 88 44.40 -19.68 -0.76
CA GLY A 88 45.44 -20.65 -1.10
C GLY A 88 45.21 -21.30 -2.47
N ALA A 89 46.28 -21.82 -3.07
CA ALA A 89 46.21 -22.58 -4.32
C ALA A 89 45.65 -24.01 -4.13
N ALA A 90 45.68 -24.53 -2.90
CA ALA A 90 45.14 -25.85 -2.57
C ALA A 90 43.65 -25.74 -2.23
N ILE A 91 42.84 -26.66 -2.77
CA ILE A 91 41.45 -26.84 -2.36
C ILE A 91 41.48 -27.55 -1.01
N VAL A 92 40.98 -26.88 0.03
CA VAL A 92 40.91 -27.41 1.39
C VAL A 92 39.43 -27.44 1.81
N ASP A 93 39.01 -28.57 2.39
CA ASP A 93 37.67 -28.70 2.93
C ASP A 93 37.51 -27.90 4.24
N GLY A 94 36.32 -27.33 4.43
CA GLY A 94 35.93 -26.71 5.69
C GLY A 94 35.71 -27.75 6.80
N PRO A 95 35.75 -27.33 8.07
CA PRO A 95 35.44 -28.22 9.19
C PRO A 95 34.00 -28.76 9.09
N PRO A 96 33.73 -30.00 9.50
CA PRO A 96 32.39 -30.59 9.42
C PRO A 96 31.43 -29.85 10.37
N LEU A 97 30.46 -29.13 9.80
CA LEU A 97 29.41 -28.43 10.53
C LEU A 97 28.16 -29.30 10.65
N ARG A 98 27.55 -29.33 11.84
CA ARG A 98 26.27 -30.00 12.10
C ARG A 98 25.23 -28.97 12.54
N GLY A 99 23.96 -29.29 12.34
CA GLY A 99 22.85 -28.44 12.79
C GLY A 99 22.84 -28.27 14.32
N HIS A 100 22.35 -27.12 14.77
CA HIS A 100 22.22 -26.81 16.19
C HIS A 100 20.74 -26.62 16.54
N VAL A 101 20.09 -27.71 16.96
CA VAL A 101 18.62 -27.76 17.18
C VAL A 101 18.11 -26.61 18.06
N PRO A 102 18.72 -26.26 19.21
CA PRO A 102 18.24 -25.13 20.01
C PRO A 102 18.21 -23.79 19.26
N MET A 103 19.19 -23.55 18.38
CA MET A 103 19.25 -22.32 17.58
C MET A 103 18.14 -22.32 16.52
N GLN A 104 17.91 -23.46 15.88
CA GLN A 104 16.85 -23.63 14.89
C GLN A 104 15.47 -23.42 15.54
N THR A 105 15.23 -24.03 16.70
CA THR A 105 13.98 -23.84 17.45
C THR A 105 13.80 -22.38 17.89
N ALA A 106 14.85 -21.74 18.43
CA ALA A 106 14.79 -20.34 18.84
C ALA A 106 14.47 -19.40 17.68
N TRP A 107 15.10 -19.62 16.52
CA TRP A 107 14.81 -18.87 15.29
C TRP A 107 13.34 -19.00 14.90
N VAL A 108 12.84 -20.22 14.79
CA VAL A 108 11.45 -20.50 14.37
C VAL A 108 10.45 -19.88 15.33
N LEU A 109 10.65 -20.04 16.64
CA LEU A 109 9.78 -19.44 17.64
C LEU A 109 9.78 -17.91 17.57
N PHE A 110 10.96 -17.30 17.50
CA PHE A 110 11.09 -15.85 17.43
C PHE A 110 10.41 -15.26 16.19
N THR A 111 10.64 -15.83 15.00
CA THR A 111 9.98 -15.36 13.78
C THR A 111 8.47 -15.59 13.82
N SER A 112 8.01 -16.69 14.42
CA SER A 112 6.58 -16.98 14.54
C SER A 112 5.87 -15.98 15.46
N VAL A 113 6.48 -15.64 16.60
CA VAL A 113 5.95 -14.62 17.52
C VAL A 113 5.84 -13.25 16.83
N ILE A 114 6.86 -12.84 16.07
CA ILE A 114 6.82 -11.58 15.31
C ILE A 114 5.67 -11.58 14.31
N VAL A 115 5.52 -12.65 13.53
CA VAL A 115 4.45 -12.75 12.52
C VAL A 115 3.07 -12.68 13.17
N VAL A 116 2.85 -13.43 14.26
CA VAL A 116 1.57 -13.42 14.99
C VAL A 116 1.30 -12.05 15.60
N ALA A 117 2.30 -11.40 16.18
CA ALA A 117 2.16 -10.05 16.75
C ALA A 117 1.81 -9.01 15.68
N LEU A 118 2.49 -9.03 14.52
CA LEU A 118 2.20 -8.15 13.39
C LEU A 118 0.81 -8.41 12.79
N ALA A 119 0.39 -9.67 12.70
CA ALA A 119 -0.94 -10.04 12.22
C ALA A 119 -2.05 -9.56 13.19
N ALA A 120 -1.82 -9.67 14.50
CA ALA A 120 -2.75 -9.17 15.52
C ALA A 120 -2.83 -7.63 15.48
N TRP A 121 -1.68 -6.95 15.41
CA TRP A 121 -1.62 -5.49 15.30
C TRP A 121 -2.29 -4.99 14.02
N GLY A 122 -1.97 -5.58 12.86
CA GLY A 122 -2.58 -5.25 11.57
C GLY A 122 -4.09 -5.40 11.60
N SER A 123 -4.60 -6.55 12.08
CA SER A 123 -6.05 -6.78 12.25
C SER A 123 -6.71 -5.75 13.16
N TYR A 124 -6.07 -5.43 14.29
CA TYR A 124 -6.57 -4.40 15.21
C TYR A 124 -6.63 -3.02 14.53
N THR A 125 -5.58 -2.63 13.80
CA THR A 125 -5.56 -1.34 13.11
C THR A 125 -6.62 -1.25 12.01
N LEU A 126 -6.87 -2.34 11.28
CA LEU A 126 -7.90 -2.41 10.25
C LEU A 126 -9.31 -2.23 10.81
N ILE A 127 -9.60 -2.78 12.00
CA ILE A 127 -10.94 -2.76 12.60
C ILE A 127 -11.16 -1.49 13.43
N VAL A 128 -10.19 -1.10 14.25
CA VAL A 128 -10.37 -0.11 15.33
C VAL A 128 -9.86 1.28 14.96
N SER A 129 -8.83 1.38 14.12
CA SER A 129 -8.17 2.67 13.84
C SER A 129 -8.84 3.47 12.72
N SER A 130 -10.13 3.21 12.45
CA SER A 130 -11.01 3.51 11.30
C SER A 130 -10.93 4.91 10.66
N HIS A 131 -9.74 5.33 10.25
CA HIS A 131 -9.51 6.38 9.25
C HIS A 131 -9.48 5.74 7.86
N GLY A 132 -10.44 4.88 7.52
CA GLY A 132 -10.70 4.37 6.16
C GLY A 132 -9.62 3.53 5.46
N ALA A 133 -8.42 3.35 6.02
CA ALA A 133 -7.33 2.64 5.36
C ALA A 133 -7.52 1.10 5.42
N GLY A 134 -8.25 0.56 4.44
CA GLY A 134 -8.23 -0.85 4.05
C GLY A 134 -9.24 -1.79 4.72
N GLY A 135 -9.73 -1.51 5.93
CA GLY A 135 -10.75 -2.33 6.62
C GLY A 135 -12.20 -1.96 6.30
N GLY A 136 -12.41 -0.83 5.62
CA GLY A 136 -13.72 -0.27 5.27
C GLY A 136 -13.97 -0.17 3.77
N GLN A 137 -13.25 -0.95 2.95
CA GLN A 137 -13.42 -0.94 1.50
C GLN A 137 -14.03 -2.26 1.01
N GLY A 138 -15.02 -2.18 0.12
CA GLY A 138 -15.71 -3.35 -0.42
C GLY A 138 -17.23 -3.27 -0.30
N PRO A 139 -17.95 -4.37 -0.61
CA PRO A 139 -19.41 -4.36 -0.64
C PRO A 139 -20.03 -4.33 0.76
N ASP A 140 -19.32 -4.90 1.73
CA ASP A 140 -19.72 -4.95 3.14
C ASP A 140 -18.56 -4.43 4.01
N PRO A 141 -18.34 -3.10 4.06
CA PRO A 141 -17.22 -2.53 4.80
C PRO A 141 -17.36 -2.78 6.30
N VAL A 142 -16.37 -3.43 6.91
CA VAL A 142 -16.39 -3.83 8.33
C VAL A 142 -16.17 -2.63 9.27
N ALA A 143 -15.49 -1.60 8.78
CA ALA A 143 -15.27 -0.34 9.49
C ALA A 143 -15.83 0.84 8.68
N VAL A 144 -16.89 1.47 9.19
CA VAL A 144 -17.55 2.63 8.56
C VAL A 144 -17.32 3.88 9.44
N PRO A 145 -16.99 5.04 8.85
CA PRO A 145 -16.86 6.29 9.61
C PRO A 145 -18.15 6.66 10.37
N SER A 146 -18.00 7.21 11.58
CA SER A 146 -19.11 7.53 12.49
C SER A 146 -20.06 8.64 11.99
N HIS A 147 -19.67 9.42 10.97
CA HIS A 147 -20.43 10.57 10.46
C HIS A 147 -20.83 10.45 8.99
N ARG A 148 -21.09 9.22 8.50
CA ARG A 148 -21.45 8.92 7.10
C ARG A 148 -22.53 9.81 6.48
N SER A 149 -23.47 10.33 7.27
CA SER A 149 -24.53 11.21 6.78
C SER A 149 -24.04 12.58 6.25
N GLN A 150 -22.79 12.94 6.52
CA GLN A 150 -22.17 14.19 6.07
C GLN A 150 -21.27 13.98 4.84
N ASP A 151 -21.15 12.74 4.37
CA ASP A 151 -20.21 12.37 3.33
C ASP A 151 -20.69 12.89 1.97
N LEU A 152 -19.77 13.46 1.19
CA LEU A 152 -20.01 13.68 -0.22
C LEU A 152 -19.99 12.33 -0.93
N VAL A 153 -21.16 11.86 -1.33
CA VAL A 153 -21.33 10.63 -2.10
C VAL A 153 -20.89 10.87 -3.53
N VAL A 154 -19.92 10.09 -4.00
CA VAL A 154 -19.43 10.07 -5.38
C VAL A 154 -19.50 8.65 -5.90
N GLN A 155 -20.22 8.42 -6.97
CA GLN A 155 -20.14 7.15 -7.66
C GLN A 155 -19.03 7.19 -8.71
N VAL A 156 -18.22 6.14 -8.73
CA VAL A 156 -17.11 5.93 -9.66
C VAL A 156 -17.47 4.74 -10.54
N ILE A 157 -17.52 4.95 -11.84
CA ILE A 157 -17.95 3.96 -12.82
C ILE A 157 -16.79 3.64 -13.75
N GLY A 158 -16.36 2.37 -13.74
CA GLY A 158 -15.38 1.85 -14.68
C GLY A 158 -16.02 1.36 -15.97
N GLN A 159 -15.38 1.65 -17.10
CA GLN A 159 -15.72 1.15 -18.42
C GLN A 159 -14.46 1.07 -19.28
N GLN A 160 -14.42 0.22 -20.29
CA GLN A 160 -13.31 0.13 -21.24
C GLN A 160 -13.27 1.39 -22.12
N TRP A 161 -12.30 2.30 -22.01
CA TRP A 161 -11.21 2.41 -21.01
C TRP A 161 -11.20 3.82 -20.41
N ASN A 162 -12.26 4.16 -19.70
CA ASN A 162 -12.48 5.46 -19.09
C ASN A 162 -13.14 5.33 -17.70
N TRP A 163 -13.04 6.39 -16.89
CA TRP A 163 -13.81 6.53 -15.66
C TRP A 163 -14.84 7.64 -15.82
N THR A 164 -16.05 7.43 -15.30
CA THR A 164 -17.05 8.48 -15.14
C THR A 164 -17.47 8.57 -13.68
N TYR A 165 -17.89 9.78 -13.29
CA TYR A 165 -18.22 10.12 -11.92
C TYR A 165 -19.63 10.67 -11.85
N ARG A 166 -20.44 10.16 -10.90
CA ARG A 166 -21.78 10.71 -10.64
C ARG A 166 -21.87 11.32 -9.25
N PHE A 167 -22.52 12.47 -9.17
CA PHE A 167 -22.74 13.22 -7.92
C PHE A 167 -24.24 13.32 -7.60
N PRO A 168 -24.80 12.40 -6.79
CA PRO A 168 -26.25 12.30 -6.59
C PRO A 168 -26.86 13.53 -5.90
N ALA A 169 -26.12 14.14 -4.98
CA ALA A 169 -26.54 15.37 -4.31
C ALA A 169 -26.65 16.59 -5.26
N TYR A 170 -26.14 16.46 -6.48
CA TYR A 170 -26.02 17.52 -7.47
C TYR A 170 -26.79 17.19 -8.76
N GLN A 171 -28.06 16.80 -8.63
CA GLN A 171 -28.95 16.47 -9.75
C GLN A 171 -28.43 15.28 -10.59
N ASP A 172 -27.79 14.31 -9.93
CA ASP A 172 -27.22 13.12 -10.55
C ASP A 172 -26.27 13.41 -11.73
N VAL A 173 -25.60 14.58 -11.72
CA VAL A 173 -24.64 14.98 -12.75
C VAL A 173 -23.58 13.90 -12.94
N GLU A 174 -23.34 13.54 -14.19
CA GLU A 174 -22.30 12.60 -14.62
C GLU A 174 -21.23 13.37 -15.39
N THR A 175 -19.97 13.18 -15.06
CA THR A 175 -18.83 13.88 -15.66
C THR A 175 -17.62 12.95 -15.77
N ASP A 176 -16.68 13.26 -16.65
CA ASP A 176 -15.38 12.59 -16.78
C ASP A 176 -14.29 13.23 -15.89
N HIS A 177 -14.63 14.29 -15.15
CA HIS A 177 -13.72 14.99 -14.23
C HIS A 177 -14.05 14.68 -12.76
N LEU A 178 -13.02 14.43 -11.97
CA LEU A 178 -13.17 14.25 -10.52
C LEU A 178 -12.56 15.42 -9.75
N GLU A 179 -13.42 16.32 -9.27
CA GLU A 179 -13.03 17.30 -8.25
C GLU A 179 -13.71 16.99 -6.91
N LEU A 180 -12.97 17.21 -5.83
CA LEU A 180 -13.41 16.94 -4.47
C LEU A 180 -13.13 18.16 -3.58
N PRO A 181 -14.01 18.51 -2.64
CA PRO A 181 -13.71 19.54 -1.66
C PRO A 181 -12.66 19.04 -0.66
N ASN A 182 -11.78 19.94 -0.21
CA ASN A 182 -10.86 19.70 0.90
C ASN A 182 -11.60 19.63 2.25
N HIS A 183 -10.91 19.14 3.28
CA HIS A 183 -11.44 19.00 4.65
C HIS A 183 -12.82 18.33 4.73
N SER A 184 -13.11 17.41 3.81
CA SER A 184 -14.44 16.84 3.63
C SER A 184 -14.37 15.31 3.64
N PRO A 185 -15.32 14.64 4.32
CA PRO A 185 -15.48 13.21 4.16
C PRO A 185 -16.12 12.91 2.79
N ILE A 186 -15.55 11.95 2.08
CA ILE A 186 -15.99 11.50 0.76
C ILE A 186 -16.30 10.00 0.84
N GLU A 187 -17.47 9.62 0.33
CA GLU A 187 -17.89 8.23 0.19
C GLU A 187 -17.92 7.86 -1.29
N PHE A 188 -16.98 7.03 -1.72
CA PHE A 188 -16.94 6.50 -3.08
C PHE A 188 -17.76 5.22 -3.18
N HIS A 189 -18.63 5.15 -4.19
CA HIS A 189 -19.30 3.92 -4.63
C HIS A 189 -18.71 3.47 -5.95
N VAL A 190 -17.94 2.39 -5.95
CA VAL A 190 -17.13 1.96 -7.10
C VAL A 190 -17.77 0.74 -7.75
N THR A 191 -18.12 0.87 -9.03
CA THR A 191 -18.75 -0.20 -9.81
C THR A 191 -18.31 -0.15 -11.28
N SER A 192 -18.68 -1.15 -12.07
CA SER A 192 -18.32 -1.23 -13.49
C SER A 192 -19.52 -1.51 -14.39
N LEU A 193 -19.49 -0.97 -15.61
CA LEU A 193 -20.48 -1.24 -16.64
C LEU A 193 -20.18 -2.49 -17.48
N ASP A 194 -18.93 -2.99 -17.47
CA ASP A 194 -18.48 -4.03 -18.40
C ASP A 194 -17.65 -5.15 -17.75
N VAL A 195 -16.34 -4.97 -17.61
CA VAL A 195 -15.39 -5.93 -17.05
C VAL A 195 -14.92 -5.44 -15.68
N THR A 196 -14.15 -6.25 -14.95
CA THR A 196 -13.53 -5.78 -13.72
C THR A 196 -12.46 -4.73 -14.03
N HIS A 197 -12.54 -3.59 -13.32
CA HIS A 197 -11.48 -2.59 -13.24
C HIS A 197 -11.05 -2.44 -11.77
N SER A 198 -10.10 -1.56 -11.48
CA SER A 198 -9.79 -1.16 -10.11
C SER A 198 -9.46 0.32 -10.06
N PHE A 199 -10.30 1.09 -9.39
CA PHE A 199 -10.16 2.53 -9.25
C PHE A 199 -9.06 2.82 -8.24
N TRP A 200 -7.93 3.34 -8.73
CA TRP A 200 -6.79 3.71 -7.90
C TRP A 200 -6.55 5.21 -7.94
N ALA A 201 -7.14 5.95 -7.00
CA ALA A 201 -6.84 7.36 -6.75
C ALA A 201 -5.64 7.45 -5.79
N TYR A 202 -4.45 7.53 -6.37
CA TYR A 202 -3.19 7.23 -5.70
C TYR A 202 -2.94 8.08 -4.45
N GLN A 203 -2.88 9.41 -4.59
CA GLN A 203 -2.57 10.32 -3.49
C GLN A 203 -3.69 10.39 -2.44
N LEU A 204 -4.90 9.96 -2.79
CA LEU A 204 -6.00 9.81 -1.84
C LEU A 204 -5.87 8.54 -0.97
N GLY A 205 -4.98 7.62 -1.34
CA GLY A 205 -4.84 6.32 -0.68
C GLY A 205 -6.05 5.40 -0.94
N VAL A 206 -6.80 5.62 -2.02
CA VAL A 206 -7.99 4.82 -2.34
C VAL A 206 -7.66 3.85 -3.47
N LYS A 207 -7.89 2.56 -3.22
CA LYS A 207 -7.86 1.52 -4.26
C LYS A 207 -9.01 0.56 -4.05
N ALA A 208 -10.03 0.64 -4.90
CA ALA A 208 -11.22 -0.21 -4.81
C ALA A 208 -11.55 -0.81 -6.18
N ASP A 209 -11.85 -2.10 -6.19
CA ASP A 209 -12.17 -2.80 -7.43
C ASP A 209 -13.53 -2.33 -7.94
N ALA A 210 -13.65 -2.12 -9.25
CA ALA A 210 -14.89 -1.77 -9.91
C ALA A 210 -15.42 -3.03 -10.58
N VAL A 211 -16.35 -3.71 -9.90
CA VAL A 211 -16.85 -5.03 -10.32
C VAL A 211 -18.27 -4.88 -10.84
N PRO A 212 -18.60 -5.41 -12.03
CA PRO A 212 -19.96 -5.36 -12.56
C PRO A 212 -20.97 -5.99 -11.59
N GLY A 213 -22.07 -5.30 -11.33
CA GLY A 213 -23.13 -5.76 -10.40
C GLY A 213 -22.79 -5.64 -8.91
N VAL A 214 -21.64 -5.09 -8.53
CA VAL A 214 -21.20 -4.92 -7.14
C VAL A 214 -20.94 -3.44 -6.85
N ASP A 215 -21.32 -2.99 -5.66
CA ASP A 215 -21.04 -1.65 -5.14
C ASP A 215 -19.92 -1.76 -4.13
N ASN A 216 -18.69 -1.47 -4.54
CA ASN A 216 -17.57 -1.42 -3.61
C ASN A 216 -17.45 -0.02 -3.02
N VAL A 217 -17.67 0.09 -1.71
CA VAL A 217 -17.60 1.39 -1.03
C VAL A 217 -16.16 1.67 -0.63
N ALA A 218 -15.71 2.92 -0.71
CA ALA A 218 -14.46 3.37 -0.12
C ALA A 218 -14.62 4.75 0.50
N PHE A 219 -14.06 4.93 1.70
CA PHE A 219 -14.14 6.21 2.43
C PHE A 219 -12.81 6.91 2.42
N VAL A 220 -12.85 8.24 2.34
CA VAL A 220 -11.67 9.07 2.51
C VAL A 220 -12.01 10.42 3.14
N HIS A 221 -11.11 10.97 3.95
CA HIS A 221 -11.22 12.34 4.44
C HIS A 221 -10.10 13.19 3.82
N THR A 222 -10.48 14.10 2.92
CA THR A 222 -9.55 15.02 2.27
C THR A 222 -8.99 16.02 3.29
N ARG A 223 -7.72 16.40 3.13
CA ARG A 223 -7.05 17.36 4.02
C ARG A 223 -6.50 18.54 3.23
N ASP A 224 -5.56 18.27 2.34
CA ASP A 224 -4.83 19.31 1.62
C ASP A 224 -5.33 19.41 0.18
N ASP A 225 -5.31 20.63 -0.36
CA ASP A 225 -5.54 20.87 -1.79
C ASP A 225 -4.43 20.23 -2.63
N GLY A 226 -4.77 19.81 -3.85
CA GLY A 226 -3.79 19.34 -4.81
C GLY A 226 -4.34 18.36 -5.85
N ASN A 227 -3.49 17.99 -6.80
CA ASN A 227 -3.84 17.07 -7.87
C ASN A 227 -3.48 15.63 -7.47
N PHE A 228 -4.31 14.68 -7.89
CA PHE A 228 -4.05 13.26 -7.72
C PHE A 228 -4.21 12.49 -9.02
N ASN A 229 -3.45 11.41 -9.14
CA ASN A 229 -3.48 10.52 -10.29
C ASN A 229 -4.50 9.42 -10.07
N ILE A 230 -5.24 9.11 -11.13
CA ILE A 230 -6.21 8.02 -11.18
C ILE A 230 -5.72 7.02 -12.21
N ARG A 231 -5.60 5.75 -11.80
CA ARG A 231 -5.19 4.65 -12.67
C ARG A 231 -6.17 3.50 -12.55
N CYS A 232 -6.34 2.75 -13.63
CA CYS A 232 -6.88 1.39 -13.52
C CYS A 232 -5.80 0.45 -12.97
N ALA A 233 -6.10 -0.27 -11.89
CA ALA A 233 -5.19 -1.20 -11.22
C ALA A 233 -5.59 -2.68 -11.37
N GLU A 234 -6.52 -3.00 -12.29
CA GLU A 234 -6.93 -4.36 -12.65
C GLU A 234 -6.88 -4.51 -14.17
N LEU A 235 -6.31 -5.62 -14.67
CA LEU A 235 -6.12 -5.81 -16.11
C LEU A 235 -7.48 -5.90 -16.82
N CYS A 236 -7.89 -4.81 -17.47
CA CYS A 236 -9.22 -4.65 -18.07
C CYS A 236 -9.23 -4.69 -19.62
N GLY A 237 -8.17 -5.22 -20.25
CA GLY A 237 -8.07 -5.43 -21.70
C GLY A 237 -6.96 -4.64 -22.38
N LEU A 238 -7.03 -4.54 -23.72
CA LEU A 238 -5.95 -4.05 -24.58
C LEU A 238 -5.43 -2.65 -24.21
N TRP A 239 -6.33 -1.73 -23.85
CA TRP A 239 -5.95 -0.35 -23.49
C TRP A 239 -5.89 -0.11 -21.98
N HIS A 240 -5.73 -1.16 -21.16
CA HIS A 240 -5.59 -1.05 -19.70
C HIS A 240 -4.55 0.00 -19.28
N GLY A 241 -3.37 0.01 -19.92
CA GLY A 241 -2.31 0.99 -19.63
C GLY A 241 -2.64 2.44 -20.00
N HIS A 242 -3.68 2.66 -20.81
CA HIS A 242 -4.17 3.99 -21.21
C HIS A 242 -5.41 4.43 -20.41
N MET A 243 -5.90 3.59 -19.50
CA MET A 243 -7.01 3.92 -18.61
C MET A 243 -6.52 4.71 -17.39
N PHE A 244 -6.26 5.99 -17.60
CA PHE A 244 -5.80 6.91 -16.57
C PHE A 244 -6.47 8.27 -16.69
N GLN A 245 -6.61 8.94 -15.55
CA GLN A 245 -7.13 10.30 -15.43
C GLN A 245 -6.39 11.02 -14.30
N THR A 246 -6.75 12.28 -14.08
CA THR A 246 -6.34 13.06 -12.92
C THR A 246 -7.57 13.66 -12.25
N GLY A 247 -7.51 13.83 -10.93
CA GLY A 247 -8.52 14.57 -10.18
C GLY A 247 -7.88 15.64 -9.31
N ASN A 248 -8.72 16.50 -8.73
CA ASN A 248 -8.30 17.62 -7.91
C ASN A 248 -9.01 17.62 -6.56
N VAL A 249 -8.28 17.89 -5.48
CA VAL A 249 -8.82 18.34 -4.22
C VAL A 249 -8.70 19.86 -4.18
N VAL A 250 -9.83 20.55 -3.99
CA VAL A 250 -9.92 22.01 -4.07
C VAL A 250 -10.70 22.58 -2.89
N THR A 251 -10.62 23.89 -2.68
CA THR A 251 -11.45 24.55 -1.67
C THR A 251 -12.95 24.31 -1.89
N PRO A 252 -13.80 24.32 -0.84
CA PRO A 252 -15.23 24.08 -0.99
C PRO A 252 -15.95 25.11 -1.88
N VAL A 253 -15.40 26.33 -1.98
CA VAL A 253 -15.91 27.38 -2.87
C VAL A 253 -15.62 27.03 -4.34
N ALA A 254 -14.38 26.60 -4.63
CA ALA A 254 -14.00 26.17 -5.97
C ALA A 254 -14.81 24.95 -6.41
N PHE A 255 -14.94 23.94 -5.54
CA PHE A 255 -15.78 22.76 -5.80
C PHE A 255 -17.22 23.13 -6.13
N LYS A 256 -17.85 24.03 -5.34
CA LYS A 256 -19.23 24.49 -5.62
C LYS A 256 -19.35 25.21 -6.96
N SER A 257 -18.36 26.01 -7.33
CA SER A 257 -18.33 26.67 -8.64
C SER A 257 -18.21 25.65 -9.76
N TRP A 258 -17.31 24.69 -9.63
CA TRP A 258 -17.07 23.63 -10.61
C TRP A 258 -18.31 22.73 -10.80
N ILE A 259 -18.88 22.18 -9.72
CA ILE A 259 -20.03 21.28 -9.84
C ILE A 259 -21.26 22.00 -10.42
N SER A 260 -21.41 23.30 -10.14
CA SER A 260 -22.48 24.12 -10.75
C SER A 260 -22.26 24.36 -12.25
N SER A 261 -21.01 24.42 -12.73
CA SER A 261 -20.74 24.47 -14.17
C SER A 261 -20.96 23.13 -14.84
N GLU A 262 -20.55 22.02 -14.21
CA GLU A 262 -20.79 20.66 -14.71
C GLU A 262 -22.30 20.41 -14.85
N GLN A 263 -23.10 20.76 -13.84
CA GLN A 263 -24.57 20.64 -13.91
C GLN A 263 -25.18 21.34 -15.12
N LYS A 264 -24.65 22.51 -15.50
CA LYS A 264 -25.13 23.26 -16.67
C LYS A 264 -24.66 22.63 -17.97
N ALA A 265 -23.40 22.19 -18.02
CA ALA A 265 -22.81 21.56 -19.19
C ALA A 265 -23.50 20.22 -19.50
N GLU A 266 -23.77 19.43 -18.48
CA GLU A 266 -24.27 18.05 -18.57
C GLU A 266 -25.79 17.93 -18.48
N ALA A 267 -26.52 19.03 -18.20
CA ALA A 267 -27.98 19.06 -18.20
C ALA A 267 -28.63 18.42 -19.44
N PRO A 268 -28.13 18.61 -20.69
CA PRO A 268 -28.69 17.96 -21.87
C PRO A 268 -28.53 16.44 -21.88
N ASN A 269 -27.52 15.91 -21.17
CA ASN A 269 -27.18 14.50 -21.14
C ASN A 269 -27.97 13.72 -20.08
N LEU A 270 -28.42 14.39 -19.02
CA LEU A 270 -29.20 13.79 -17.91
C LEU A 270 -30.40 12.94 -18.38
N ARG A 271 -31.07 13.33 -19.47
CA ARG A 271 -32.22 12.59 -20.02
C ARG A 271 -31.89 11.21 -20.60
N TYR A 272 -30.61 10.95 -20.90
CA TYR A 272 -30.12 9.68 -21.43
C TYR A 272 -29.55 8.78 -20.35
N LEU A 273 -29.31 9.32 -19.16
CA LEU A 273 -28.75 8.56 -18.06
C LEU A 273 -29.84 7.75 -17.36
N PRO A 274 -29.56 6.51 -16.97
CA PRO A 274 -30.42 5.81 -16.05
C PRO A 274 -30.46 6.55 -14.70
N PRO A 275 -31.53 6.35 -13.90
CA PRO A 275 -31.55 6.80 -12.52
C PRO A 275 -30.27 6.37 -11.79
N PHE A 276 -29.85 7.18 -10.82
CA PHE A 276 -28.73 6.82 -9.98
C PHE A 276 -28.97 5.45 -9.32
N GLY A 277 -27.98 4.57 -9.43
CA GLY A 277 -28.01 3.24 -8.85
C GLY A 277 -26.60 2.85 -8.48
N ARG A 278 -26.39 2.29 -7.28
CA ARG A 278 -25.06 1.96 -6.77
C ARG A 278 -24.38 0.80 -7.48
N THR A 279 -25.18 -0.04 -8.13
CA THR A 279 -24.72 -1.15 -8.96
C THR A 279 -25.29 -1.02 -10.36
N TYR A 280 -24.48 -1.39 -11.35
CA TYR A 280 -24.92 -1.51 -12.73
C TYR A 280 -24.60 -2.91 -13.24
N PHE A 281 -25.54 -3.48 -13.98
CA PHE A 281 -25.29 -4.72 -14.72
C PHE A 281 -24.96 -4.38 -16.17
N PRO A 282 -24.00 -5.09 -16.79
CA PRO A 282 -23.76 -4.97 -18.21
C PRO A 282 -25.03 -5.36 -18.96
N ALA A 283 -25.67 -4.39 -19.60
CA ALA A 283 -26.67 -4.66 -20.61
C ALA A 283 -25.95 -4.88 -21.95
N PRO A 284 -26.29 -5.95 -22.71
CA PRO A 284 -27.38 -6.87 -22.49
C PRO A 284 -26.98 -8.12 -21.67
N PHE A 285 -27.92 -8.61 -20.84
CA PHE A 285 -27.85 -9.91 -20.14
C PHE A 285 -27.80 -11.14 -21.08
N ARG A 286 -27.79 -10.93 -22.40
CA ARG A 286 -27.61 -11.98 -23.40
C ARG A 286 -26.32 -11.73 -24.14
N ARG A 287 -25.41 -12.71 -24.09
CA ARG A 287 -24.32 -12.82 -25.07
C ARG A 287 -24.95 -12.71 -26.45
N ALA A 288 -24.43 -11.80 -27.27
CA ALA A 288 -24.78 -11.80 -28.68
C ALA A 288 -24.29 -13.11 -29.29
N GLY A 289 -25.23 -14.00 -29.63
CA GLY A 289 -25.02 -15.19 -30.47
C GLY A 289 -24.01 -16.20 -29.96
#